data_AF-A0A920G2U0-F1
#
_entry.id   AF-A0A920G2U0-F1
#
_cell.length_a   1.000
_cell.length_b   1.000
_cell.length_c   1.000
_cell.angle_alpha   90.00
_cell.angle_beta   90.00
_cell.angle_gamma   90.00
#
_symmetry.space_group_name_H-M   'P 1'
#
loop_
_entity.id
_entity.type
_entity.pdbx_description
1 polymer ?
#
loop_
_entity_poly.entity_id
_entity_poly.type
_entity_poly.pdbx_seq_one_letter_code
_entity_poly.pdbx_strand_id
1 'polypeptide(L)'
;MAERSFSEEVKKLRAAQGEVFKGEGILAITKALLQSGVSYVGGYQGSPISHLMDVLNDAQDILGDLGVHFEANGSEATAAAMLSASINYPLRGAVT
;
A
#
# COMPACT_ATOMS: atom_id res chain seq x y z
N MET A 1 -4.98 3.26 21.26
CA MET A 1 -4.28 2.09 20.70
C MET A 1 -2.99 2.66 20.11
N ALA A 2 -1.82 2.20 20.53
CA ALA A 2 -0.57 2.76 20.00
C ALA A 2 -0.44 2.36 18.53
N GLU A 3 -0.24 3.34 17.66
CA GLU A 3 0.07 3.14 16.25
C GLU A 3 1.34 2.29 16.15
N ARG A 4 1.27 1.19 15.41
CA ARG A 4 2.40 0.27 15.25
C ARG A 4 3.25 0.80 14.09
N SER A 5 4.43 1.30 14.39
CA SER A 5 5.38 1.73 13.35
C SER A 5 6.01 0.53 12.66
N PHE A 6 6.19 0.65 11.35
CA PHE A 6 6.84 -0.30 10.44
C PHE A 6 8.05 0.31 9.73
N SER A 7 8.58 1.44 10.20
CA SER A 7 9.60 2.22 9.47
C SER A 7 10.89 1.45 9.15
N GLU A 8 11.26 0.44 9.96
CA GLU A 8 12.38 -0.45 9.64
C GLU A 8 11.96 -1.59 8.72
N GLU A 9 10.77 -2.16 8.94
CA GLU A 9 10.23 -3.26 8.17
C GLU A 9 10.00 -2.88 6.71
N VAL A 10 9.46 -1.68 6.44
CA VAL A 10 9.17 -1.19 5.08
C VAL A 10 10.41 -1.13 4.19
N LYS A 11 11.63 -1.05 4.76
CA LYS A 11 12.87 -1.13 3.98
C LYS A 11 12.98 -2.43 3.19
N LYS A 12 12.38 -3.51 3.68
CA LYS A 12 12.30 -4.80 2.97
C LYS A 12 11.50 -4.72 1.67
N LEU A 13 10.65 -3.70 1.48
CA LEU A 13 9.94 -3.47 0.23
C LEU A 13 10.91 -3.16 -0.93
N ARG A 14 12.15 -2.74 -0.65
CA ARG A 14 13.20 -2.54 -1.66
C ARG A 14 13.88 -3.83 -2.14
N ALA A 15 13.53 -4.99 -1.58
CA ALA A 15 14.13 -6.28 -1.96
C ALA A 15 14.12 -6.48 -3.48
N ALA A 16 15.27 -6.86 -4.03
CA ALA A 16 15.49 -6.98 -5.47
C ALA A 16 14.84 -8.25 -6.04
N GLN A 17 14.80 -8.34 -7.37
CA GLN A 17 14.33 -9.56 -8.04
C GLN A 17 15.20 -10.76 -7.66
N GLY A 18 14.56 -11.87 -7.28
CA GLY A 18 15.25 -13.09 -6.88
C GLY A 18 15.66 -13.15 -5.40
N GLU A 19 15.53 -12.05 -4.64
CA GLU A 19 15.76 -12.08 -3.19
C GLU A 19 14.59 -12.73 -2.44
N VAL A 20 14.90 -13.48 -1.40
CA VAL A 20 13.89 -14.08 -0.53
C VAL A 20 13.31 -13.01 0.40
N PHE A 21 12.05 -12.67 0.22
CA PHE A 21 11.32 -11.78 1.12
C PHE A 21 10.88 -12.53 2.39
N LYS A 22 11.29 -12.04 3.57
CA LYS A 22 10.83 -12.53 4.88
C LYS A 22 10.24 -11.41 5.71
N GLY A 23 8.94 -11.45 5.95
CA GLY A 23 8.22 -10.45 6.73
C GLY A 23 6.79 -10.87 7.04
N GLU A 24 6.07 -9.99 7.73
CA GLU A 24 4.65 -10.16 8.02
C GLU A 24 3.81 -10.17 6.74
N GLY A 25 2.64 -10.82 6.81
CA GLY A 25 1.73 -10.96 5.66
C GLY A 25 1.35 -9.62 5.03
N ILE A 26 1.08 -8.58 5.84
CA ILE A 26 0.73 -7.24 5.34
C ILE A 26 1.87 -6.59 4.54
N LEU A 27 3.12 -6.91 4.89
CA LEU A 27 4.32 -6.38 4.26
C LEU A 27 4.56 -7.12 2.93
N ALA A 28 4.30 -8.43 2.92
CA ALA A 28 4.34 -9.24 1.72
C ALA A 28 3.24 -8.83 0.71
N ILE A 29 2.02 -8.55 1.17
CA ILE A 29 0.93 -8.03 0.33
C ILE A 29 1.31 -6.67 -0.25
N THR A 30 1.84 -5.75 0.57
CA THR A 30 2.31 -4.45 0.09
C THR A 30 3.38 -4.61 -0.99
N LYS A 31 4.39 -5.45 -0.77
CA LYS A 31 5.42 -5.76 -1.77
C LYS A 31 4.80 -6.31 -3.06
N ALA A 32 3.84 -7.22 -2.96
CA ALA A 32 3.18 -7.82 -4.12
C ALA A 32 2.36 -6.78 -4.92
N LEU A 33 1.69 -5.85 -4.25
CA LEU A 33 0.98 -4.74 -4.91
C LEU A 33 1.96 -3.86 -5.70
N LEU A 34 3.08 -3.46 -5.07
CA LEU A 34 4.12 -2.67 -5.74
C LEU A 34 4.72 -3.40 -6.95
N GLN A 35 5.01 -4.70 -6.81
CA GLN A 35 5.49 -5.53 -7.93
C GLN A 35 4.46 -5.72 -9.04
N SER A 36 3.17 -5.58 -8.73
CA SER A 36 2.08 -5.63 -9.72
C SER A 36 1.95 -4.34 -10.55
N GLY A 37 2.75 -3.31 -10.23
CA GLY A 37 2.77 -2.05 -10.96
C GLY A 37 1.51 -1.22 -10.76
N VAL A 38 0.98 -1.17 -9.53
CA VAL A 38 -0.08 -0.23 -9.17
C VAL A 38 0.46 1.20 -9.22
N SER A 39 -0.33 2.12 -9.76
CA SER A 39 -0.01 3.55 -9.81
C SER A 39 -0.55 4.30 -8.58
N TYR A 40 -1.51 3.70 -7.88
CA TYR A 40 -2.03 4.25 -6.63
C TYR A 40 -2.56 3.15 -5.71
N VAL A 41 -2.54 3.43 -4.42
CA VAL A 41 -3.10 2.60 -3.36
C VAL A 41 -3.93 3.47 -2.44
N GLY A 42 -5.06 2.97 -1.98
CA GLY A 42 -5.91 3.68 -1.03
C GLY A 42 -6.61 2.73 -0.09
N GLY A 43 -7.23 3.25 0.95
CA GLY A 43 -8.04 2.41 1.82
C GLY A 43 -8.55 3.11 3.06
N TYR A 44 -9.46 2.42 3.73
CA TYR A 44 -10.01 2.85 5.01
C TYR A 44 -9.54 1.93 6.14
N GLN A 45 -9.21 2.52 7.28
CA GLN A 45 -8.66 1.77 8.40
C GLN A 45 -9.75 0.94 9.09
N GLY A 46 -9.57 -0.39 9.10
CA GLY A 46 -10.48 -1.32 9.79
C GLY A 46 -9.82 -2.68 10.04
N SER A 47 -10.20 -3.36 11.13
CA SER A 47 -9.75 -4.73 11.39
C SER A 47 -10.26 -5.68 10.30
N PRO A 48 -9.47 -6.64 9.80
CA PRO A 48 -8.12 -7.04 10.24
C PRO A 48 -6.96 -6.36 9.48
N ILE A 49 -7.26 -5.39 8.61
CA ILE A 49 -6.31 -4.76 7.67
C ILE A 49 -5.81 -3.39 8.14
N SER A 50 -6.11 -3.00 9.38
CA SER A 50 -5.71 -1.70 9.95
C SER A 50 -4.21 -1.43 9.84
N HIS A 51 -3.39 -2.47 9.95
CA HIS A 51 -1.92 -2.35 9.84
C HIS A 51 -1.40 -2.17 8.42
N LEU A 52 -2.20 -2.46 7.38
CA LEU A 52 -1.78 -2.21 6.00
C LEU A 52 -1.64 -0.71 5.73
N MET A 53 -2.55 0.11 6.28
CA MET A 53 -2.49 1.56 6.16
C MET A 53 -1.26 2.12 6.87
N ASP A 54 -0.93 1.61 8.06
CA ASP A 54 0.28 1.97 8.81
C ASP A 54 1.55 1.70 7.96
N VAL A 55 1.60 0.53 7.29
CA VAL A 55 2.73 0.13 6.43
C VAL A 55 2.85 1.03 5.20
N LEU A 56 1.74 1.36 4.54
CA LEU A 56 1.73 2.24 3.38
C LEU A 56 2.13 3.67 3.76
N ASN A 57 1.68 4.14 4.92
CA ASN A 57 2.06 5.44 5.46
C ASN A 57 3.56 5.52 5.77
N ASP A 58 4.11 4.49 6.40
CA ASP A 58 5.55 4.42 6.70
C ASP A 58 6.41 4.18 5.45
N ALA A 59 5.82 3.71 4.34
CA ALA A 59 6.51 3.45 3.08
C ALA A 59 6.50 4.65 2.09
N GLN A 60 6.03 5.84 2.49
CA GLN A 60 5.84 6.99 1.59
C GLN A 60 7.05 7.32 0.70
N ASP A 61 8.28 7.26 1.22
CA ASP A 61 9.49 7.52 0.42
C ASP A 61 9.65 6.49 -0.71
N ILE A 62 9.39 5.21 -0.42
CA ILE A 62 9.47 4.12 -1.39
C ILE A 62 8.36 4.27 -2.44
N LEU A 63 7.16 4.67 -2.01
CA LEU A 63 6.05 4.94 -2.91
C LEU A 63 6.37 6.11 -3.85
N GLY A 64 6.97 7.18 -3.32
CA GLY A 64 7.43 8.33 -4.07
C GLY A 64 8.47 7.96 -5.14
N ASP A 65 9.49 7.18 -4.77
CA ASP A 65 10.49 6.66 -5.72
C ASP A 65 9.87 5.85 -6.87
N LEU A 66 8.78 5.11 -6.57
CA LEU A 66 8.06 4.27 -7.54
C LEU A 66 6.95 5.02 -8.28
N GLY A 67 6.69 6.28 -7.94
CA GLY A 67 5.59 7.06 -8.51
C GLY A 67 4.19 6.55 -8.12
N VAL A 68 4.06 5.91 -6.96
CA VAL A 68 2.79 5.36 -6.45
C VAL A 68 2.14 6.39 -5.52
N HIS A 69 0.90 6.78 -5.81
CA HIS A 69 0.13 7.65 -4.92
C HIS A 69 -0.54 6.85 -3.79
N PHE A 70 -0.43 7.31 -2.55
CA PHE A 70 -1.16 6.76 -1.41
C PHE A 70 -2.16 7.76 -0.86
N GLU A 71 -3.37 7.28 -0.56
CA GLU A 71 -4.43 8.06 0.08
C GLU A 71 -5.04 7.27 1.25
N ALA A 72 -5.01 7.85 2.45
CA ALA A 72 -5.77 7.33 3.59
C ALA A 72 -7.19 7.89 3.55
N ASN A 73 -8.17 7.07 3.17
CA ASN A 73 -9.54 7.51 2.97
C ASN A 73 -10.30 7.66 4.29
N GLY A 74 -11.37 8.46 4.27
CA GLY A 74 -12.26 8.66 5.43
C GLY A 74 -13.41 7.65 5.54
N SER A 75 -13.62 6.79 4.55
CA SER A 75 -14.58 5.67 4.57
C SER A 75 -14.30 4.67 3.46
N GLU A 76 -14.83 3.44 3.55
CA GLU A 76 -14.75 2.44 2.49
C GLU A 76 -15.41 2.92 1.20
N ALA A 77 -16.49 3.72 1.30
CA ALA A 77 -17.15 4.31 0.14
C ALA A 77 -16.24 5.28 -0.62
N THR A 78 -15.44 6.07 0.10
CA THR A 78 -14.48 7.00 -0.51
C THR A 78 -13.30 6.25 -1.14
N ALA A 79 -12.82 5.19 -0.48
CA ALA A 79 -11.80 4.30 -1.03
C ALA A 79 -12.28 3.63 -2.33
N ALA A 80 -13.50 3.10 -2.33
CA ALA A 80 -14.10 2.53 -3.54
C ALA A 80 -14.26 3.56 -4.66
N ALA A 81 -14.61 4.81 -4.34
CA ALA A 81 -14.73 5.89 -5.32
C ALA A 81 -13.39 6.20 -6.02
N MET A 82 -12.23 6.02 -5.36
CA MET A 82 -10.92 6.18 -6.01
C MET A 82 -10.69 5.19 -7.16
N LEU A 83 -11.35 4.03 -7.16
CA LEU A 83 -11.27 3.08 -8.29
C LEU A 83 -11.84 3.66 -9.59
N SER A 84 -12.62 4.74 -9.52
CA SER A 84 -13.06 5.47 -10.72
C SER A 84 -11.89 5.92 -11.60
N ALA A 85 -10.70 6.18 -11.04
CA ALA A 85 -9.52 6.50 -11.85
C ALA A 85 -9.11 5.33 -12.74
N SER A 86 -9.16 4.10 -12.24
CA SER A 86 -8.87 2.88 -13.04
C SER A 86 -9.99 2.53 -14.03
N ILE A 87 -11.20 3.04 -13.84
CA ILE A 87 -12.31 2.89 -14.79
C ILE A 87 -12.14 3.85 -15.96
N ASN A 88 -11.75 5.10 -15.69
CA ASN A 88 -11.71 6.17 -16.68
C ASN A 88 -10.35 6.30 -17.39
N TYR A 89 -9.28 5.79 -16.78
CA TYR A 89 -7.91 5.88 -17.29
C TYR A 89 -7.23 4.52 -17.25
N PRO A 90 -6.22 4.25 -18.10
CA PRO A 90 -5.47 2.99 -18.11
C PRO A 90 -4.47 2.92 -16.95
N LEU A 91 -4.96 3.12 -15.73
CA LEU A 91 -4.21 3.09 -14.48
C LEU A 91 -4.62 1.85 -13.68
N ARG A 92 -3.69 1.32 -12.89
CA ARG A 92 -3.97 0.23 -11.96
C ARG A 92 -3.97 0.77 -10.54
N GLY A 93 -5.12 0.71 -9.89
CA GLY A 93 -5.26 0.99 -8.48
C GLY A 93 -5.45 -0.27 -7.66
N ALA A 94 -5.10 -0.21 -6.37
CA ALA A 94 -5.56 -1.16 -5.37
C ALA A 94 -6.17 -0.39 -4.21
N VAL A 95 -7.35 -0.82 -3.75
CA VAL A 95 -8.00 -0.22 -2.57
C VAL A 95 -8.43 -1.31 -1.60
N THR A 96 -8.43 -1.00 -0.30
CA THR A 96 -8.83 -1.92 0.76
C THR A 96 -9.80 -1.30 1.75
#